data_AF-A0A448YET1-F1
#
_entry.id   AF-A0A448YET1-F1
#
_cell.length_a   1.000
_cell.length_b   1.000
_cell.length_c   1.000
_cell.angle_alpha   90.00
_cell.angle_beta   90.00
_cell.angle_gamma   90.00
#
_symmetry.space_group_name_H-M   'P 1'
#
loop_
_entity.id
_entity.type
_entity.pdbx_description
1 polymer ?
#
loop_
_entity_poly.entity_id
_entity_poly.type
_entity_poly.pdbx_seq_one_letter_code
_entity_poly.pdbx_strand_id
1 'polypeptide(L)'
;MSAFLPHLRTGWHVDQAILSEDDRLVVIRFGRDNDPDCMLIDELLYKISDAVSQFAVIYICDIDKVPDFNEMYELYDPMTIMFFYRNKHMMCDFGTGNNNKLNFVVSGKQELIDIIETIYRGAMKGKGLVVAPKDYSYINKRGDLR
;
A
#
# COMPACT_ATOMS: atom_id res chain seq x y z
N MET A 1 2.56 -21.44 -9.56
CA MET A 1 2.72 -20.38 -10.58
C MET A 1 3.45 -19.23 -9.92
N SER A 2 4.60 -18.82 -10.43
CA SER A 2 5.28 -17.62 -9.94
C SER A 2 4.63 -16.41 -10.59
N ALA A 3 3.49 -15.95 -10.05
CA ALA A 3 2.75 -14.84 -10.61
C ALA A 3 3.42 -13.52 -10.20
N PHE A 4 4.06 -12.83 -11.15
CA PHE A 4 4.47 -11.44 -10.93
C PHE A 4 3.27 -10.60 -10.47
N LEU A 5 3.49 -9.66 -9.55
CA LEU A 5 2.45 -8.75 -9.10
C LEU A 5 1.86 -8.01 -10.31
N PRO A 6 0.52 -7.89 -10.45
CA PRO A 6 -0.08 -7.25 -11.61
C PRO A 6 0.25 -5.75 -11.66
N HIS A 7 0.82 -5.31 -12.79
CA HIS A 7 1.11 -3.89 -13.04
C HIS A 7 -0.10 -3.17 -13.62
N LEU A 8 -0.44 -2.03 -13.02
CA LEU A 8 -1.42 -1.08 -13.53
C LEU A 8 -0.71 -0.11 -14.46
N ARG A 9 -1.11 -0.11 -15.74
CA ARG A 9 -0.35 0.55 -16.83
C ARG A 9 -0.89 1.92 -17.24
N THR A 10 -2.07 2.30 -16.77
CA THR A 10 -2.73 3.57 -17.08
C THR A 10 -3.59 4.02 -15.91
N GLY A 11 -3.97 5.30 -15.88
CA GLY A 11 -4.90 5.82 -14.87
C GLY A 11 -6.21 5.04 -14.80
N TRP A 12 -6.76 4.69 -15.97
CA TRP A 12 -7.95 3.86 -16.07
C TRP A 12 -7.82 2.49 -15.40
N HIS A 13 -6.66 1.81 -15.52
CA HIS A 13 -6.45 0.53 -14.84
C HIS A 13 -6.44 0.69 -13.31
N VAL A 14 -5.90 1.81 -12.81
CA VAL A 14 -5.93 2.13 -11.37
C VAL A 14 -7.36 2.36 -10.90
N ASP A 15 -8.12 3.20 -11.60
CA ASP A 15 -9.53 3.45 -11.26
C ASP A 15 -10.34 2.16 -11.28
N GLN A 16 -10.18 1.32 -12.32
CA GLN A 16 -10.87 0.03 -12.41
C GLN A 16 -10.47 -0.93 -11.30
N ALA A 17 -9.19 -1.01 -10.93
CA ALA A 17 -8.74 -1.85 -9.83
C ALA A 17 -9.38 -1.43 -8.49
N ILE A 18 -9.55 -0.13 -8.26
CA ILE A 18 -10.19 0.41 -7.05
C ILE A 18 -11.71 0.19 -7.07
N LEU A 19 -12.35 0.32 -8.23
CA LEU A 19 -13.81 0.23 -8.39
C LEU A 19 -14.35 -1.21 -8.47
N SER A 20 -13.53 -2.16 -8.93
CA SER A 20 -13.98 -3.53 -9.21
C SER A 20 -14.03 -4.46 -7.99
N GLU A 21 -13.45 -4.05 -6.86
CA GLU A 21 -13.36 -4.89 -5.67
C GLU A 21 -14.37 -4.46 -4.60
N ASP A 22 -15.39 -5.30 -4.40
CA ASP A 22 -16.44 -5.06 -3.41
C ASP A 22 -16.12 -5.65 -2.03
N ASP A 23 -15.37 -6.75 -1.97
CA ASP A 23 -15.19 -7.52 -0.73
C ASP A 23 -13.74 -7.64 -0.28
N ARG A 24 -12.78 -7.20 -1.09
CA ARG A 24 -11.35 -7.24 -0.76
C ARG A 24 -10.76 -5.85 -0.64
N LEU A 25 -9.73 -5.74 0.18
CA LEU A 25 -8.89 -4.56 0.25
C LEU A 25 -8.01 -4.47 -1.00
N VAL A 26 -8.08 -3.36 -1.72
CA VAL A 26 -7.18 -3.06 -2.83
C VAL A 26 -5.93 -2.41 -2.26
N VAL A 27 -4.79 -3.07 -2.45
CA VAL A 27 -3.46 -2.59 -2.04
C VAL A 27 -2.70 -2.18 -3.30
N ILE A 28 -2.30 -0.92 -3.40
CA ILE A 28 -1.54 -0.42 -4.56
C ILE A 28 -0.20 0.12 -4.08
N ARG A 29 0.89 -0.46 -4.57
CA ARG A 29 2.24 0.11 -4.44
C ARG A 29 2.45 1.12 -5.56
N PHE A 30 2.58 2.39 -5.22
CA PHE A 30 3.03 3.44 -6.14
C PHE A 30 4.52 3.71 -5.92
N GLY A 31 5.30 3.62 -6.99
CA GLY A 31 6.73 3.93 -6.95
C GLY A 31 7.44 3.50 -8.23
N ARG A 32 8.75 3.72 -8.34
CA ARG A 32 9.49 3.37 -9.56
C ARG A 32 10.01 1.95 -9.49
N ASP A 33 9.83 1.17 -10.56
CA ASP A 33 10.21 -0.25 -10.58
C ASP A 33 11.73 -0.48 -10.34
N ASN A 34 12.56 0.52 -10.62
CA ASN A 34 14.02 0.47 -10.42
C ASN A 34 14.48 1.06 -9.09
N ASP A 35 13.58 1.55 -8.24
CA ASP A 35 13.93 2.09 -6.93
C ASP A 35 14.22 0.93 -5.95
N PRO A 36 15.34 0.97 -5.20
CA PRO A 36 15.68 -0.10 -4.27
C PRO A 36 14.60 -0.39 -3.22
N ASP A 37 13.92 0.64 -2.71
CA ASP A 37 12.88 0.47 -1.69
C ASP A 37 11.62 -0.17 -2.30
N CYS A 38 11.30 0.16 -3.56
CA CYS A 38 10.25 -0.50 -4.32
C CYS A 38 10.58 -1.98 -4.57
N MET A 39 11.82 -2.32 -4.92
CA MET A 39 12.22 -3.72 -5.14
C MET A 39 12.09 -4.57 -3.87
N LEU A 40 12.49 -4.01 -2.71
CA LEU A 40 12.38 -4.69 -1.42
C LEU A 40 10.93 -4.93 -1.03
N ILE A 41 10.07 -3.92 -1.19
CA ILE A 41 8.66 -4.06 -0.81
C ILE A 41 7.91 -4.96 -1.79
N ASP A 42 8.23 -4.94 -3.09
CA ASP A 42 7.61 -5.78 -4.10
C ASP A 42 7.92 -7.26 -3.85
N GLU A 43 9.14 -7.59 -3.44
CA GLU A 43 9.50 -8.95 -3.02
C GLU A 43 8.67 -9.39 -1.80
N LEU A 44 8.43 -8.48 -0.85
CA LEU A 44 7.63 -8.77 0.33
C LEU A 44 6.14 -8.97 -0.01
N LEU A 45 5.58 -8.05 -0.79
CA LEU A 45 4.21 -8.10 -1.31
C LEU A 45 3.97 -9.39 -2.10
N TYR A 46 4.91 -9.77 -2.97
CA TYR A 46 4.86 -11.02 -3.69
C TYR A 46 4.81 -12.22 -2.73
N LYS A 47 5.69 -12.26 -1.72
CA LYS A 47 5.76 -13.36 -0.74
C LYS A 47 4.50 -13.49 0.13
N ILE A 48 3.69 -12.44 0.29
CA ILE A 48 2.45 -12.46 1.08
C ILE A 48 1.18 -12.53 0.23
N SER A 49 1.29 -12.35 -1.10
CA SER A 49 0.15 -12.24 -2.01
C SER A 49 -0.83 -13.41 -1.89
N ASP A 50 -0.33 -14.65 -1.86
CA ASP A 50 -1.16 -15.84 -1.68
C ASP A 50 -1.85 -15.86 -0.30
N ALA A 51 -1.14 -15.45 0.76
CA ALA A 51 -1.63 -15.48 2.13
C ALA A 51 -2.77 -14.49 2.39
N VAL A 52 -2.77 -13.35 1.68
CA VAL A 52 -3.80 -12.31 1.82
C VAL A 52 -4.89 -12.37 0.75
N SER A 53 -4.74 -13.26 -0.25
CA SER A 53 -5.60 -13.32 -1.45
C SER A 53 -7.11 -13.42 -1.19
N GLN A 54 -7.50 -13.98 -0.04
CA GLN A 54 -8.89 -14.11 0.38
C GLN A 54 -9.54 -12.79 0.79
N PHE A 55 -8.76 -11.78 1.19
CA PHE A 55 -9.28 -10.51 1.73
C PHE A 55 -8.57 -9.27 1.20
N ALA A 56 -7.50 -9.42 0.43
CA ALA A 56 -6.81 -8.33 -0.23
C ALA A 56 -6.34 -8.74 -1.65
N VAL A 57 -6.25 -7.74 -2.52
CA VAL A 57 -5.63 -7.86 -3.84
C VAL A 57 -4.50 -6.83 -3.93
N ILE A 58 -3.38 -7.23 -4.50
CA ILE A 58 -2.17 -6.41 -4.57
C ILE A 58 -1.90 -6.04 -6.02
N TYR A 59 -1.66 -4.76 -6.26
CA TYR A 59 -1.25 -4.20 -7.52
C TYR A 59 -0.01 -3.33 -7.34
N ILE A 60 0.72 -3.13 -8.43
CA ILE A 60 1.85 -2.21 -8.48
C ILE A 60 1.66 -1.21 -9.62
N CYS A 61 2.08 0.03 -9.39
CA CYS A 61 1.90 1.16 -10.30
C CYS A 61 3.19 1.98 -10.36
N ASP A 62 3.70 2.16 -11.58
CA ASP A 62 4.87 3.00 -11.84
C ASP A 62 4.43 4.46 -12.01
N ILE A 63 4.90 5.34 -11.12
CA ILE A 63 4.50 6.75 -11.05
C ILE A 63 5.06 7.61 -12.19
N ASP A 64 6.12 7.16 -12.87
CA ASP A 64 6.64 7.85 -14.04
C ASP A 64 5.85 7.45 -15.30
N LYS A 65 5.29 6.24 -15.33
CA LYS A 65 4.43 5.74 -16.42
C LYS A 65 2.97 6.18 -16.27
N VAL A 66 2.47 6.28 -15.04
CA VAL A 66 1.09 6.66 -14.70
C VAL A 66 1.11 7.83 -13.71
N PRO A 67 1.35 9.07 -14.20
CA PRO A 67 1.55 10.22 -13.32
C PRO A 67 0.23 10.86 -12.83
N ASP A 68 -0.93 10.39 -13.32
CA ASP A 68 -2.26 10.97 -13.10
C ASP A 68 -2.61 11.18 -11.60
N PHE A 69 -2.04 10.34 -10.72
CA PHE A 69 -2.31 10.37 -9.28
C PHE A 69 -1.23 11.07 -8.45
N ASN A 70 -0.12 11.51 -9.06
CA ASN A 70 1.03 12.01 -8.32
C ASN A 70 0.70 13.26 -7.51
N GLU A 71 -0.03 14.22 -8.10
CA GLU A 71 -0.47 15.42 -7.40
C GLU A 71 -1.60 15.11 -6.41
N MET A 72 -2.60 14.33 -6.85
CA MET A 72 -3.78 13.99 -6.05
C MET A 72 -3.43 13.28 -4.74
N TYR A 73 -2.48 12.35 -4.80
CA TYR A 73 -2.02 11.58 -3.64
C TYR A 73 -0.69 12.05 -3.10
N GLU A 74 -0.12 13.16 -3.58
CA GLU A 74 1.17 13.70 -3.13
C GLU A 74 2.30 12.65 -3.16
N LEU A 75 2.44 11.92 -4.27
CA LEU A 75 3.37 10.80 -4.44
C LEU A 75 4.81 11.30 -4.68
N TYR A 76 5.42 11.87 -3.64
CA TYR A 76 6.79 12.39 -3.68
C TYR A 76 7.84 11.42 -3.12
N ASP A 77 7.41 10.50 -2.26
CA ASP A 77 8.30 9.49 -1.66
C ASP A 77 8.75 8.45 -2.71
N PRO A 78 9.94 7.84 -2.54
CA PRO A 78 10.44 6.80 -3.45
C PRO A 78 9.49 5.61 -3.63
N MET A 79 8.80 5.24 -2.55
CA MET A 79 7.87 4.13 -2.48
C MET A 79 6.71 4.48 -1.55
N THR A 80 5.49 4.22 -2.00
CA THR A 80 4.29 4.38 -1.19
C THR A 80 3.33 3.20 -1.40
N ILE A 81 2.64 2.78 -0.34
CA ILE A 81 1.52 1.85 -0.42
C ILE A 81 0.26 2.57 0.04
N MET A 82 -0.78 2.48 -0.78
CA MET A 82 -2.11 2.99 -0.46
C MET A 82 -3.13 1.85 -0.42
N PHE A 83 -4.17 2.05 0.38
CA PHE A 83 -5.19 1.05 0.65
C PHE A 83 -6.56 1.60 0.26
N PHE A 84 -7.35 0.82 -0.45
CA PHE A 84 -8.70 1.19 -0.85
C PHE A 84 -9.68 0.07 -0.55
N TYR A 85 -10.88 0.43 -0.13
CA TYR A 85 -11.97 -0.53 0.11
C TYR A 85 -13.28 0.07 -0.39
N ARG A 86 -13.96 -0.59 -1.34
CA ARG A 86 -15.23 -0.12 -1.94
C ARG A 86 -15.15 1.34 -2.41
N ASN A 87 -14.16 1.65 -3.24
CA ASN A 87 -13.89 3.00 -3.75
C ASN A 87 -13.60 4.07 -2.66
N LYS A 88 -13.24 3.66 -1.45
CA LYS A 88 -12.81 4.58 -0.39
C LYS A 88 -11.35 4.39 -0.07
N HIS A 89 -10.61 5.48 -0.07
CA HIS A 89 -9.25 5.51 0.45
C HIS A 89 -9.27 5.25 1.96
N MET A 90 -8.45 4.30 2.39
CA MET A 90 -8.35 3.84 3.78
C MET A 90 -7.08 4.42 4.41
N MET A 91 -7.27 5.17 5.50
CA MET A 91 -6.18 5.71 6.28
C MET A 91 -5.75 4.74 7.38
N CYS A 92 -4.47 4.75 7.71
CA CYS A 92 -3.89 3.95 8.79
C CYS A 92 -2.90 4.80 9.58
N ASP A 93 -3.15 4.97 10.87
CA ASP A 93 -2.23 5.64 11.79
C ASP A 93 -1.09 4.70 12.16
N PHE A 94 0.09 4.99 11.60
CA PHE A 94 1.34 4.28 11.88
C PHE A 94 2.17 4.94 12.98
N GLY A 95 1.74 6.08 13.54
CA GLY A 95 2.55 6.90 14.45
C GLY A 95 3.63 7.75 13.77
N THR A 96 3.70 7.75 12.42
CA THR A 96 4.63 8.57 11.62
C THR A 96 4.09 9.97 11.33
N GLY A 97 2.83 10.24 11.66
CA GLY A 97 2.15 11.50 11.32
C GLY A 97 1.58 11.56 9.90
N ASN A 98 1.91 10.60 9.02
CA ASN A 98 1.25 10.43 7.72
C ASN A 98 0.31 9.20 7.77
N ASN A 99 -0.99 9.46 7.78
CA ASN A 99 -2.01 8.41 7.86
C ASN A 99 -2.54 7.99 6.48
N ASN A 100 -2.19 8.73 5.43
CA ASN A 100 -2.75 8.55 4.08
C ASN A 100 -2.07 7.39 3.33
N LYS A 101 -0.80 7.11 3.65
CA LYS A 101 0.00 6.15 2.91
C LYS A 101 1.08 5.55 3.82
N LEU A 102 1.50 4.35 3.50
CA LEU A 102 2.69 3.74 4.06
C LEU A 102 3.87 4.07 3.15
N ASN A 103 4.79 4.94 3.59
CA ASN A 103 5.92 5.45 2.78
C ASN A 103 7.29 4.97 3.32
N PHE A 104 7.33 3.84 4.00
CA PHE A 104 8.56 3.28 4.58
C PHE A 104 8.64 1.77 4.36
N VAL A 105 9.85 1.23 4.28
CA VAL A 105 10.03 -0.22 4.06
C VAL A 105 9.75 -1.00 5.34
N VAL A 106 8.75 -1.87 5.28
CA VAL A 106 8.46 -2.87 6.32
C VAL A 106 9.36 -4.09 6.11
N SER A 107 9.93 -4.64 7.19
CA SER A 107 10.90 -5.74 7.09
C SER A 107 10.27 -7.12 7.29
N GLY A 108 9.15 -7.21 8.02
CA GLY A 108 8.50 -8.47 8.36
C GLY A 108 7.34 -8.82 7.41
N LYS A 109 7.31 -10.07 6.92
CA LYS A 109 6.12 -10.60 6.21
C LYS A 109 4.86 -10.53 7.05
N GLN A 110 4.96 -11.05 8.28
CA GLN A 110 3.84 -11.08 9.20
C GLN A 110 3.39 -9.67 9.55
N GLU A 111 4.34 -8.75 9.72
CA GLU A 111 4.05 -7.35 10.00
C GLU A 111 3.24 -6.68 8.89
N LEU A 112 3.59 -6.92 7.62
CA LEU A 112 2.81 -6.40 6.50
C LEU A 112 1.43 -7.06 6.41
N ILE A 113 1.32 -8.37 6.68
CA ILE A 113 0.03 -9.08 6.75
C ILE A 113 -0.86 -8.47 7.85
N ASP A 114 -0.32 -8.28 9.06
CA ASP A 114 -1.05 -7.75 10.21
C ASP A 114 -1.58 -6.33 9.93
N ILE A 115 -0.81 -5.49 9.23
CA ILE A 115 -1.25 -4.17 8.77
C ILE A 115 -2.43 -4.30 7.81
N ILE A 116 -2.29 -5.09 6.74
CA ILE A 116 -3.35 -5.28 5.72
C ILE A 116 -4.61 -5.84 6.37
N GLU A 117 -4.49 -6.83 7.27
CA GLU A 117 -5.60 -7.42 8.00
C GLU A 117 -6.29 -6.40 8.91
N THR A 118 -5.52 -5.57 9.62
CA THR A 118 -6.06 -4.52 10.50
C THR A 118 -6.88 -3.50 9.72
N ILE A 119 -6.36 -3.06 8.56
CA ILE A 119 -7.06 -2.13 7.67
C ILE A 119 -8.33 -2.78 7.11
N TYR A 120 -8.26 -4.01 6.61
CA TYR A 120 -9.41 -4.74 6.10
C TYR A 120 -10.50 -4.91 7.17
N ARG A 121 -10.16 -5.35 8.38
CA ARG A 121 -11.11 -5.50 9.50
C ARG A 121 -11.74 -4.18 9.91
N GLY A 122 -10.99 -3.07 9.84
CA GLY A 122 -11.53 -1.74 10.10
C GLY A 122 -12.49 -1.26 9.00
N ALA A 123 -12.11 -1.48 7.74
CA ALA A 123 -12.91 -1.14 6.57
C ALA A 123 -14.26 -1.90 6.57
N MET A 124 -14.24 -3.20 6.87
CA MET A 124 -15.44 -4.04 7.06
C MET A 124 -16.40 -3.49 8.13
N LYS A 125 -15.87 -2.76 9.13
CA LYS A 125 -16.66 -2.11 10.19
C LYS A 125 -17.07 -0.68 9.84
N GLY A 126 -16.82 -0.23 8.60
CA GLY A 126 -17.15 1.11 8.12
C GLY A 126 -16.23 2.22 8.63
N LYS A 127 -15.06 1.89 9.19
CA LYS A 127 -14.07 2.90 9.59
C LYS A 127 -13.31 3.41 8.37
N GLY A 128 -13.03 4.72 8.31
CA GLY A 128 -12.13 5.31 7.31
C GLY A 128 -10.68 5.46 7.77
N LEU A 129 -10.44 5.35 9.09
CA LEU A 129 -9.13 5.39 9.72
C LEU A 129 -9.01 4.22 10.70
N VAL A 130 -7.88 3.51 10.64
CA VAL A 130 -7.50 2.48 11.61
C VAL A 130 -6.18 2.84 12.27
N VAL A 131 -5.85 2.19 13.38
CA VAL A 131 -4.53 2.30 14.02
C VAL A 131 -3.76 1.04 13.71
N ALA A 132 -2.52 1.18 13.27
CA ALA A 132 -1.65 0.05 12.98
C ALA A 132 -1.44 -0.82 14.23
N PRO A 133 -1.19 -2.14 14.08
CA PRO A 133 -0.97 -3.04 15.22
C PRO A 133 0.34 -2.74 15.98
N LYS A 134 1.23 -1.94 15.40
CA LYS A 134 2.50 -1.51 15.96
C LYS A 134 2.73 -0.02 15.73
N ASP A 135 3.51 0.59 16.63
CA ASP A 135 3.96 1.97 16.49
C ASP A 135 5.24 2.05 15.65
N TYR A 136 5.22 2.93 14.64
CA TYR A 136 6.34 3.23 13.74
C TYR A 136 6.86 4.66 13.93
N SER A 137 6.52 5.34 15.03
CA SER A 137 6.99 6.70 15.35
C SER A 137 8.52 6.89 15.33
N TYR A 138 9.28 5.81 15.51
CA TYR A 138 10.75 5.83 15.45
C TYR A 138 11.31 6.02 14.03
N ILE A 139 10.52 5.84 12.98
CA ILE A 139 10.96 6.00 11.59
C ILE A 139 11.33 7.45 11.30
N ASN A 140 10.53 8.40 11.78
CA ASN A 140 10.85 9.83 11.65
C ASN A 140 12.14 10.22 12.36
N LYS A 141 12.48 9.55 13.47
CA LYS A 141 13.71 9.84 14.24
C LYS A 141 15.00 9.47 13.49
N ARG A 142 14.92 8.65 12.43
CA ARG A 142 16.07 8.31 11.58
C ARG A 142 16.27 9.29 10.42
N GLY A 143 15.27 10.09 10.07
CA GLY A 143 15.37 11.14 9.05
C GLY A 143 16.28 12.30 9.48
N ASP A 144 16.35 12.59 10.78
CA ASP A 144 17.18 13.67 11.34
C ASP A 144 18.68 13.33 11.48
N LEU A 145 19.10 12.13 11.05
CA LEU A 145 20.49 11.65 11.14
C LEU A 145 21.15 11.45 9.76
N ARG A 146 20.58 11.99 8.69
CA ARG A 146 21.18 12.00 7.35
C ARG A 146 21.35 13.41 6.81
#